data_AF-A0A7S3IJM2-F1
#
_entry.id   AF-A0A7S3IJM2-F1
#
_cell.length_a   1.000
_cell.length_b   1.000
_cell.length_c   1.000
_cell.angle_alpha   90.00
_cell.angle_beta   90.00
_cell.angle_gamma   90.00
#
_symmetry.space_group_name_H-M   'P 1'
#
loop_
_entity.id
_entity.type
_entity.pdbx_description
1 polymer ?
#
loop_
_entity_poly.entity_id
_entity_poly.type
_entity_poly.pdbx_seq_one_letter_code
_entity_poly.pdbx_strand_id
1 'polypeptide(L)'
;MDEVRKTLLALYKTTFKLLLEVGLNKQAVDNLVLKRSTMQARHGFTDLVTTCQASQIPFLILSAGTWEPIHSLVEKVLPSMDGVPIVSNSCIDQDLDEMVTAFNKRNTLSKHPSFLEASKGRPNAIVLGDIVADSQVLVPEDHDTILKIGYFNRQENKEEMEEYLQNFDMVVVNDG
;
A
#
# COMPACT_ATOMS: atom_id res chain seq x y z
N MET A 1 6.40 -13.75 17.22
CA MET A 1 5.82 -13.31 15.93
C MET A 1 4.42 -13.87 15.69
N ASP A 2 4.18 -15.16 15.93
CA ASP A 2 2.87 -15.79 15.65
C ASP A 2 1.69 -15.18 16.41
N GLU A 3 1.89 -14.83 17.68
CA GLU A 3 0.81 -14.25 18.50
C GLU A 3 0.41 -12.84 18.03
N VAL A 4 1.39 -12.03 17.62
CA VAL A 4 1.18 -10.71 17.04
C VAL A 4 0.39 -10.81 15.73
N ARG A 5 0.74 -11.78 14.87
CA ARG A 5 0.03 -12.03 13.62
C ARG A 5 -1.42 -12.45 13.86
N LYS A 6 -1.66 -13.38 14.80
CA LYS A 6 -3.02 -13.81 15.16
C LYS A 6 -3.85 -12.63 15.68
N THR A 7 -3.25 -11.81 16.55
CA THR A 7 -3.90 -10.62 17.12
C THR A 7 -4.27 -9.61 16.03
N LEU A 8 -3.35 -9.35 15.10
CA LEU A 8 -3.59 -8.45 13.98
C LEU A 8 -4.74 -8.95 13.09
N LEU A 9 -4.74 -10.24 12.74
CA LEU A 9 -5.84 -10.82 11.95
C LEU A 9 -7.17 -10.74 12.68
N ALA A 10 -7.21 -11.01 13.99
CA ALA A 10 -8.41 -10.86 14.79
C ALA A 10 -8.91 -9.41 14.81
N LEU A 11 -8.01 -8.43 14.88
CA LEU A 11 -8.34 -7.01 14.80
C LEU A 11 -9.00 -6.66 13.47
N TYR A 12 -8.42 -7.08 12.34
CA TYR A 12 -9.02 -6.85 11.02
C TYR A 12 -10.40 -7.50 10.90
N LYS A 13 -10.51 -8.80 11.23
CA LYS A 13 -11.78 -9.56 11.15
C LYS A 13 -12.88 -8.88 11.98
N THR A 14 -12.55 -8.45 13.20
CA THR A 14 -13.50 -7.76 14.08
C THR A 14 -13.89 -6.39 13.53
N THR A 15 -12.91 -5.63 13.03
CA THR A 15 -13.14 -4.28 12.48
C THR A 15 -14.06 -4.34 11.27
N PHE A 16 -13.77 -5.21 10.30
CA PHE A 16 -14.57 -5.32 9.08
C PHE A 16 -15.98 -5.80 9.38
N LYS A 17 -16.14 -6.78 10.28
CA LYS A 17 -17.46 -7.20 10.76
C LYS A 17 -18.27 -6.02 11.32
N LEU A 18 -17.68 -5.22 12.21
CA LEU A 18 -18.37 -4.07 12.80
C LEU A 18 -18.72 -3.00 11.75
N LEU A 19 -17.84 -2.74 10.79
CA LEU A 19 -18.09 -1.80 9.70
C LEU A 19 -19.29 -2.25 8.85
N LEU A 20 -19.41 -3.54 8.56
CA LEU A 20 -20.55 -4.09 7.84
C LEU A 20 -21.85 -4.05 8.67
N GLU A 21 -21.78 -4.35 9.97
CA GLU A 21 -22.93 -4.28 10.88
C GLU A 21 -23.51 -2.87 10.99
N VAL A 22 -22.68 -1.82 10.93
CA VAL A 22 -23.16 -0.42 10.90
C VAL A 22 -23.61 0.05 9.51
N GLY A 23 -23.60 -0.84 8.51
CA GLY A 23 -24.11 -0.58 7.17
C GLY A 23 -23.11 0.10 6.23
N LEU A 24 -21.80 -0.02 6.48
CA LEU A 24 -20.79 0.46 5.53
C LEU A 24 -20.96 -0.26 4.19
N ASN A 25 -21.04 0.52 3.12
CA ASN A 25 -21.10 0.05 1.74
C ASN A 25 -20.30 1.00 0.86
N LYS A 26 -20.10 0.61 -0.41
CA LYS A 26 -19.31 1.40 -1.37
C LYS A 26 -19.76 2.87 -1.45
N GLN A 27 -21.07 3.12 -1.55
CA GLN A 27 -21.59 4.49 -1.63
C GLN A 27 -21.31 5.32 -0.36
N ALA A 28 -21.32 4.68 0.82
CA ALA A 28 -20.96 5.35 2.07
C ALA A 28 -19.47 5.71 2.09
N VAL A 29 -18.59 4.81 1.64
CA VAL A 29 -17.14 5.06 1.52
C VAL A 29 -16.85 6.17 0.51
N ASP A 30 -17.44 6.10 -0.68
CA ASP A 30 -17.28 7.11 -1.72
C ASP A 30 -17.71 8.49 -1.19
N ASN A 31 -18.87 8.58 -0.54
CA ASN A 31 -19.32 9.84 0.04
C ASN A 31 -18.39 10.35 1.15
N LEU A 32 -17.82 9.46 1.97
CA LEU A 32 -16.85 9.82 3.00
C LEU A 32 -15.59 10.39 2.36
N VAL A 33 -14.97 9.66 1.43
CA VAL A 33 -13.69 10.03 0.81
C VAL A 33 -13.81 11.26 -0.10
N LEU A 34 -14.88 11.34 -0.89
CA LEU A 34 -15.02 12.39 -1.88
C LEU A 34 -15.52 13.71 -1.29
N LYS A 35 -16.28 13.68 -0.19
CA LYS A 35 -17.01 14.86 0.31
C LYS A 35 -16.73 15.25 1.75
N ARG A 36 -16.23 14.34 2.60
CA ARG A 36 -16.19 14.58 4.06
C ARG A 36 -14.82 14.38 4.70
N SER A 37 -13.97 13.53 4.15
CA SER A 37 -12.64 13.27 4.71
C SER A 37 -11.63 14.30 4.24
N THR A 38 -10.56 14.46 5.03
CA THR A 38 -9.35 15.21 4.66
C THR A 38 -8.34 14.32 3.93
N MET A 39 -8.76 13.15 3.47
CA MET A 39 -7.86 12.19 2.82
C MET A 39 -7.44 12.72 1.45
N GLN A 40 -6.14 12.71 1.19
CA GLN A 40 -5.54 13.29 0.00
C GLN A 40 -4.33 12.46 -0.42
N ALA A 41 -4.08 12.42 -1.72
CA ALA A 41 -2.84 11.84 -2.24
C ALA A 41 -1.69 12.83 -2.01
N ARG A 42 -0.49 12.31 -1.77
CA ARG A 42 0.73 13.13 -1.69
C ARG A 42 0.92 13.92 -2.99
N HIS A 43 1.47 15.12 -2.88
CA HIS A 43 1.86 15.92 -4.05
C HIS A 43 2.75 15.10 -5.01
N GLY A 44 2.47 15.20 -6.30
CA GLY A 44 3.18 14.46 -7.35
C GLY A 44 2.73 13.00 -7.55
N PHE A 45 1.78 12.46 -6.77
CA PHE A 45 1.27 11.10 -6.98
C PHE A 45 0.69 10.89 -8.38
N THR A 46 -0.15 11.82 -8.86
CA THR A 46 -0.72 11.75 -10.21
C THR A 46 0.36 11.78 -11.29
N ASP A 47 1.36 12.65 -11.16
CA ASP A 47 2.47 12.77 -12.11
C ASP A 47 3.33 11.51 -12.12
N LEU A 48 3.60 10.92 -10.95
CA LEU A 48 4.33 9.67 -10.81
C LEU A 48 3.63 8.55 -11.57
N VAL A 49 2.34 8.32 -11.30
CA VAL A 49 1.59 7.24 -11.93
C VAL A 49 1.48 7.46 -13.45
N THR A 50 1.18 8.69 -13.88
CA THR A 50 1.05 9.03 -15.30
C THR A 50 2.38 8.83 -16.03
N THR A 51 3.49 9.20 -15.41
CA THR A 51 4.85 8.99 -15.95
C THR A 51 5.17 7.50 -16.07
N CYS A 52 4.84 6.71 -15.04
CA CYS A 52 5.01 5.26 -15.08
C CYS A 52 4.22 4.65 -16.26
N GLN A 53 2.94 5.00 -16.41
CA GLN A 53 2.11 4.48 -17.49
C GLN A 53 2.61 4.89 -18.88
N ALA A 54 2.94 6.18 -19.08
CA ALA A 54 3.48 6.67 -20.36
C ALA A 54 4.80 5.97 -20.73
N SER A 55 5.60 5.62 -19.73
CA SER A 55 6.89 4.91 -19.88
C SER A 55 6.75 3.38 -19.82
N GLN A 56 5.52 2.87 -19.73
CA GLN A 56 5.23 1.44 -19.59
C GLN A 56 5.97 0.79 -18.41
N ILE A 57 6.16 1.52 -17.30
CA ILE A 57 6.74 1.03 -16.05
C ILE A 57 5.61 0.43 -15.20
N PRO A 58 5.70 -0.85 -14.81
CA PRO A 58 4.73 -1.46 -13.91
C PRO A 58 4.66 -0.70 -12.58
N PHE A 59 3.44 -0.36 -12.17
CA PHE A 59 3.16 0.31 -10.90
C PHE A 59 2.06 -0.46 -10.17
N LEU A 60 2.24 -0.69 -8.86
CA LEU A 60 1.33 -1.44 -8.01
C LEU A 60 1.20 -0.76 -6.66
N ILE A 61 -0.04 -0.59 -6.20
CA ILE A 61 -0.33 -0.18 -4.83
C ILE A 61 -0.53 -1.45 -3.99
N LEU A 62 0.38 -1.72 -3.05
CA LEU A 62 0.31 -2.85 -2.14
C LEU A 62 0.10 -2.37 -0.70
N SER A 63 -1.13 -2.54 -0.19
CA SER A 63 -1.55 -1.95 1.07
C SER A 63 -2.18 -2.96 2.00
N ALA A 64 -1.79 -2.95 3.27
CA ALA A 64 -2.49 -3.66 4.34
C ALA A 64 -3.78 -2.94 4.78
N GLY A 65 -4.05 -1.74 4.26
CA GLY A 65 -5.25 -0.97 4.56
C GLY A 65 -6.53 -1.54 3.95
N THR A 66 -7.57 -0.70 3.94
CA THR A 66 -8.87 -1.03 3.36
C THR A 66 -8.92 -0.56 1.90
N TRP A 67 -9.38 -1.43 0.99
CA TRP A 67 -9.34 -1.22 -0.45
C TRP A 67 -10.27 -0.08 -0.90
N GLU A 68 -11.50 -0.04 -0.38
CA GLU A 68 -12.54 0.89 -0.84
C GLU A 68 -12.13 2.37 -0.74
N PRO A 69 -11.57 2.87 0.38
CA PRO A 69 -11.13 4.27 0.43
C PRO A 69 -9.92 4.54 -0.46
N ILE A 70 -9.00 3.58 -0.63
CA ILE A 70 -7.85 3.71 -1.53
C ILE A 70 -8.35 3.84 -2.97
N HIS A 71 -9.23 2.93 -3.40
CA HIS A 71 -9.84 2.97 -4.72
C HIS A 71 -10.56 4.30 -4.97
N SER A 72 -11.39 4.74 -4.02
CA SER A 72 -12.12 6.02 -4.12
C SER A 72 -11.20 7.22 -4.31
N LEU A 73 -10.08 7.26 -3.57
CA LEU A 73 -9.10 8.34 -3.70
C LEU A 73 -8.36 8.27 -5.04
N VAL A 74 -7.92 7.08 -5.45
CA VAL A 74 -7.23 6.89 -6.73
C VAL A 74 -8.15 7.29 -7.89
N GLU A 75 -9.40 6.87 -7.89
CA GLU A 75 -10.39 7.26 -8.91
C GLU A 75 -10.63 8.78 -8.92
N LYS A 76 -10.68 9.43 -7.75
CA LYS A 76 -10.80 10.88 -7.63
C LYS A 76 -9.63 11.63 -8.28
N VAL A 77 -8.39 11.17 -8.06
CA VAL A 77 -7.18 11.86 -8.53
C VAL A 77 -6.71 11.42 -9.92
N LEU A 78 -7.20 10.27 -10.41
CA LEU A 78 -6.87 9.65 -11.70
C LEU A 78 -8.12 9.12 -12.45
N PRO A 79 -9.09 9.99 -12.81
CA PRO A 79 -10.42 9.58 -13.29
C PRO A 79 -10.48 9.00 -14.72
N SER A 80 -9.36 8.85 -15.43
CA SER A 80 -9.36 8.55 -16.88
C SER A 80 -8.26 7.60 -17.34
N MET A 81 -7.62 6.87 -16.43
CA MET A 81 -6.55 5.93 -16.77
C MET A 81 -7.01 4.50 -16.47
N ASP A 82 -6.62 3.54 -17.31
CA ASP A 82 -6.77 2.10 -17.01
C ASP A 82 -6.24 1.87 -15.59
N GLY A 83 -7.13 1.42 -14.71
CA GLY A 83 -6.98 1.55 -13.27
C GLY A 83 -5.63 1.08 -12.76
N VAL A 84 -5.03 1.84 -11.85
CA VAL A 84 -3.83 1.42 -11.14
C VAL A 84 -4.12 0.10 -10.41
N PRO A 85 -3.32 -0.96 -10.60
CA PRO A 85 -3.46 -2.18 -9.83
C PRO A 85 -3.36 -1.87 -8.32
N ILE A 86 -4.40 -2.21 -7.57
CA ILE A 86 -4.45 -2.08 -6.11
C ILE A 86 -4.64 -3.47 -5.51
N VAL A 87 -3.69 -3.89 -4.68
CA VAL A 87 -3.74 -5.10 -3.87
C VAL A 87 -3.87 -4.68 -2.42
N SER A 88 -5.07 -4.87 -1.86
CA SER A 88 -5.41 -4.46 -0.50
C SER A 88 -6.60 -5.26 0.03
N ASN A 89 -7.08 -4.94 1.24
CA ASN A 89 -8.15 -5.69 1.89
C ASN A 89 -9.52 -5.05 1.64
N SER A 90 -10.48 -5.75 1.04
CA SER A 90 -11.85 -5.22 0.83
C SER A 90 -12.72 -5.41 2.06
N CYS A 91 -13.12 -4.35 2.76
CA CYS A 91 -14.00 -4.55 3.92
C CYS A 91 -15.39 -5.11 3.56
N ILE A 92 -15.77 -5.10 2.28
CA ILE A 92 -17.05 -5.60 1.76
C ILE A 92 -16.96 -7.09 1.38
N ASP A 93 -15.93 -7.49 0.62
CA ASP A 93 -15.85 -8.81 -0.02
C ASP A 93 -14.56 -9.59 0.34
N GLN A 94 -13.85 -9.22 1.42
CA GLN A 94 -12.56 -9.85 1.76
C GLN A 94 -12.68 -11.34 2.08
N ASP A 95 -11.80 -12.14 1.45
CA ASP A 95 -11.42 -13.44 1.96
C ASP A 95 -10.56 -13.26 3.23
N LEU A 96 -11.15 -13.54 4.38
CA LEU A 96 -10.51 -13.36 5.69
C LEU A 96 -9.30 -14.28 5.94
N ASP A 97 -9.08 -15.27 5.08
CA ASP A 97 -7.91 -16.15 5.14
C ASP A 97 -6.77 -15.67 4.21
N GLU A 98 -7.04 -14.72 3.32
CA GLU A 98 -6.08 -14.09 2.41
C GLU A 98 -5.84 -12.60 2.68
N MET A 99 -5.82 -12.20 3.96
CA MET A 99 -5.59 -10.80 4.33
C MET A 99 -4.17 -10.33 4.05
N VAL A 100 -4.03 -9.12 3.51
CA VAL A 100 -2.78 -8.37 3.41
C VAL A 100 -2.50 -7.69 4.75
N THR A 101 -1.30 -7.88 5.26
CA THR A 101 -0.79 -7.34 6.53
C THR A 101 0.62 -6.81 6.32
N ALA A 102 1.14 -6.03 7.27
CA ALA A 102 2.54 -5.60 7.25
C ALA A 102 3.52 -6.79 7.12
N PHE A 103 3.18 -7.96 7.66
CA PHE A 103 4.09 -9.10 7.76
C PHE A 103 4.06 -10.07 6.56
N ASN A 104 3.17 -9.87 5.58
CA ASN A 104 3.04 -10.79 4.45
C ASN A 104 3.01 -10.12 3.09
N LYS A 105 3.28 -8.80 2.99
CA LYS A 105 3.26 -8.08 1.70
C LYS A 105 4.11 -8.76 0.62
N ARG A 106 5.30 -9.27 0.95
CA ARG A 106 6.13 -10.06 0.01
C ARG A 106 5.41 -11.30 -0.51
N ASN A 107 4.81 -12.09 0.38
CA ASN A 107 4.05 -13.28 0.01
C ASN A 107 2.76 -12.94 -0.74
N THR A 108 2.16 -11.78 -0.47
CA THR A 108 1.03 -11.28 -1.23
C THR A 108 1.47 -10.93 -2.65
N LEU A 109 2.58 -10.18 -2.81
CA LEU A 109 3.11 -9.81 -4.11
C LEU A 109 3.39 -11.03 -5.01
N SER A 110 3.92 -12.12 -4.45
CA SER A 110 4.19 -13.34 -5.20
C SER A 110 2.95 -14.03 -5.78
N LYS A 111 1.75 -13.73 -5.26
CA LYS A 111 0.46 -14.22 -5.76
C LYS A 111 -0.11 -13.39 -6.92
N HIS A 112 0.59 -12.36 -7.40
CA HIS A 112 0.13 -11.50 -8.49
C HIS A 112 0.98 -11.68 -9.76
N PRO A 113 0.85 -12.82 -10.47
CA PRO A 113 1.71 -13.17 -11.60
C PRO A 113 1.65 -12.15 -12.75
N SER A 114 0.51 -11.52 -13.00
CA SER A 114 0.40 -10.51 -14.06
C SER A 114 1.32 -9.31 -13.83
N PHE A 115 1.48 -8.87 -12.57
CA PHE A 115 2.40 -7.78 -12.23
C PHE A 115 3.86 -8.24 -12.28
N LEU A 116 4.14 -9.46 -11.81
CA LEU A 116 5.49 -10.04 -11.83
C LEU A 116 5.99 -10.25 -13.26
N GLU A 117 5.15 -10.76 -14.15
CA GLU A 117 5.49 -10.92 -15.56
C GLU A 117 5.71 -9.55 -16.25
N ALA A 118 4.90 -8.53 -15.94
CA ALA A 118 5.12 -7.17 -16.44
C ALA A 118 6.44 -6.54 -15.94
N SER A 119 6.90 -6.98 -14.76
CA SER A 119 8.13 -6.52 -14.11
C SER A 119 9.37 -7.32 -14.51
N LYS A 120 9.19 -8.46 -15.20
CA LYS A 120 10.26 -9.39 -15.57
C LYS A 120 11.28 -8.72 -16.49
N GLY A 121 12.56 -8.96 -16.21
CA GLY A 121 13.67 -8.40 -16.98
C GLY A 121 13.95 -6.91 -16.73
N ARG A 122 13.26 -6.29 -15.77
CA ARG A 122 13.58 -4.93 -15.31
C ARG A 122 14.67 -5.03 -14.23
N PRO A 123 15.87 -4.49 -14.47
CA PRO A 123 16.98 -4.62 -13.50
C PRO A 123 16.77 -3.74 -12.26
N ASN A 124 15.94 -2.70 -12.38
CA ASN A 124 15.78 -1.68 -11.34
C ASN A 124 14.35 -1.65 -10.81
N ALA A 125 14.20 -1.52 -9.49
CA ALA A 125 12.93 -1.30 -8.82
C ALA A 125 13.01 -0.16 -7.80
N ILE A 126 11.85 0.44 -7.51
CA ILE A 126 11.68 1.43 -6.45
C ILE A 126 10.61 0.91 -5.49
N VAL A 127 10.90 0.93 -4.20
CA VAL A 127 9.96 0.61 -3.12
C VAL A 127 9.69 1.87 -2.32
N LEU A 128 8.41 2.23 -2.20
CA LEU A 128 7.95 3.36 -1.40
C LEU A 128 7.10 2.83 -0.25
N GLY A 129 7.39 3.23 0.99
CA GLY A 129 6.65 2.75 2.15
C GLY A 129 6.73 3.68 3.35
N ASP A 130 5.79 3.53 4.28
CA ASP A 130 5.68 4.34 5.50
C ASP A 130 5.83 3.51 6.79
N ILE A 131 6.17 2.23 6.64
CA ILE A 131 6.52 1.34 7.73
C ILE A 131 7.75 0.52 7.33
N VAL A 132 8.59 0.15 8.29
CA VAL A 132 9.81 -0.65 8.04
C VAL A 132 9.52 -1.93 7.26
N ALA A 133 8.39 -2.58 7.51
CA ALA A 133 8.02 -3.82 6.82
C ALA A 133 7.88 -3.65 5.29
N ASP A 134 7.60 -2.45 4.81
CA ASP A 134 7.48 -2.17 3.37
C ASP A 134 8.83 -2.27 2.65
N SER A 135 9.92 -1.97 3.35
CA SER A 135 11.28 -2.11 2.81
C SER A 135 11.61 -3.56 2.44
N GLN A 136 10.86 -4.53 2.97
CA GLN A 136 11.09 -5.97 2.81
C GLN A 136 10.16 -6.61 1.76
N VAL A 137 9.33 -5.82 1.07
CA VAL A 137 8.48 -6.30 -0.03
C VAL A 137 9.34 -6.91 -1.13
N LEU A 138 10.45 -6.25 -1.46
CA LEU A 138 11.47 -6.73 -2.39
C LEU A 138 12.79 -6.98 -1.67
N VAL A 139 13.53 -7.98 -2.15
CA VAL A 139 14.86 -8.39 -1.66
C VAL A 139 15.87 -8.33 -2.81
N PRO A 140 17.18 -8.27 -2.53
CA PRO A 140 18.22 -8.13 -3.57
C PRO A 140 18.18 -9.18 -4.67
N GLU A 141 17.59 -10.35 -4.44
CA GLU A 141 17.42 -11.40 -5.44
C GLU A 141 16.33 -11.12 -6.48
N ASP A 142 15.43 -10.17 -6.21
CA ASP A 142 14.31 -9.87 -7.13
C ASP A 142 14.76 -8.96 -8.30
N HIS A 143 15.75 -8.08 -8.07
CA HIS A 143 16.22 -7.07 -9.03
C HIS A 143 17.69 -6.71 -8.78
N ASP A 144 18.44 -6.38 -9.85
CA ASP A 144 19.85 -5.96 -9.77
C ASP A 144 20.05 -4.73 -8.87
N THR A 145 19.09 -3.79 -8.86
CA THR A 145 19.12 -2.59 -8.00
C THR A 145 17.73 -2.26 -7.49
N ILE A 146 17.62 -2.04 -6.18
CA ILE A 146 16.37 -1.65 -5.51
C ILE A 146 16.65 -0.37 -4.73
N LEU A 147 15.92 0.70 -5.04
CA LEU A 147 15.91 1.92 -4.24
C LEU A 147 14.71 1.91 -3.29
N LYS A 148 14.96 1.96 -1.99
CA LYS A 148 13.94 1.95 -0.94
C LYS A 148 13.82 3.34 -0.32
N ILE A 149 12.64 3.95 -0.45
CA ILE A 149 12.32 5.27 0.10
C ILE A 149 11.27 5.10 1.19
N GLY A 150 11.63 5.49 2.40
CA GLY A 150 10.78 5.45 3.59
C GLY A 150 10.21 6.83 3.91
N TYR A 151 8.90 6.93 4.13
CA TYR A 151 8.25 8.16 4.59
C TYR A 151 8.05 8.11 6.10
N PHE A 152 8.71 9.01 6.83
CA PHE A 152 8.66 9.09 8.28
C PHE A 152 7.90 10.34 8.72
N ASN A 153 6.62 10.17 9.04
CA ASN A 153 5.70 11.26 9.41
C ASN A 153 5.28 11.23 10.90
N ARG A 154 6.08 10.58 11.74
CA ARG A 154 5.81 10.44 13.18
C ARG A 154 6.61 11.45 13.98
N GLN A 155 6.03 11.93 15.08
CA GLN A 155 6.75 12.82 16.00
C GLN A 155 7.71 12.02 16.88
N GLU A 156 8.97 12.44 16.91
CA GLU A 156 9.93 12.22 18.00
C GLU A 156 10.14 10.79 18.51
N ASN A 157 10.31 9.81 17.62
CA ASN A 157 10.80 8.47 17.98
C ASN A 157 12.20 8.20 17.39
N LYS A 158 13.24 8.32 18.23
CA LYS A 158 14.63 8.10 17.81
C LYS A 158 14.91 6.66 17.42
N GLU A 159 14.37 5.69 18.18
CA GLU A 159 14.57 4.26 17.91
C GLU A 159 13.95 3.88 16.56
N GLU A 160 12.72 4.34 16.30
CA GLU A 160 12.06 4.08 15.01
C GLU A 160 12.77 4.79 13.85
N MET A 161 13.30 6.00 14.05
CA MET A 161 14.13 6.66 13.04
C MET A 161 15.40 5.86 12.70
N GLU A 162 16.08 5.33 13.73
CA GLU A 162 17.25 4.46 13.51
C GLU A 162 16.89 3.21 12.71
N GLU A 163 15.74 2.57 12.99
CA GLU A 163 15.25 1.46 12.20
C GLU A 163 15.00 1.85 10.73
N TYR A 164 14.44 3.03 10.46
CA TYR A 164 14.20 3.48 9.09
C TYR A 164 15.52 3.71 8.34
N LEU A 165 16.50 4.37 8.98
CA LEU A 165 17.82 4.61 8.39
C LEU A 165 18.59 3.31 8.12
N GLN A 166 18.30 2.23 8.85
CA GLN A 166 18.88 0.90 8.59
C GLN A 166 18.19 0.14 7.45
N ASN A 167 16.91 0.43 7.17
CA ASN A 167 16.08 -0.37 6.28
C ASN A 167 15.75 0.31 4.94
N PHE A 168 15.84 1.64 4.87
CA PHE A 168 15.59 2.43 3.66
C PHE A 168 16.87 3.16 3.23
N ASP A 169 17.07 3.29 1.92
CA ASP A 169 18.20 4.03 1.34
C ASP A 169 17.99 5.54 1.48
N MET A 170 16.73 5.98 1.48
CA MET A 170 16.34 7.38 1.68
C MET A 170 15.16 7.45 2.65
N VAL A 171 15.25 8.36 3.61
CA VAL A 171 14.15 8.66 4.55
C VAL A 171 13.68 10.09 4.31
N VAL A 172 12.39 10.24 3.99
CA VAL A 172 11.73 11.54 3.80
C VAL A 172 10.90 11.84 5.04
N VAL A 173 11.18 12.97 5.69
CA VAL A 173 10.54 13.36 6.95
C VAL A 173 9.51 14.47 6.75
N ASN A 174 8.40 14.39 7.49
CA ASN A 174 7.37 15.44 7.54
C ASN A 174 6.84 15.87 6.16
N ASP A 175 6.62 14.90 5.29
CA ASP A 175 6.03 15.12 3.97
C ASP A 175 4.78 14.25 3.89
N GLY A 176 3.60 14.87 3.81
CA GLY A 176 2.29 14.23 3.89
C GLY A 176 1.15 15.17 3.49
#